data_AF-A0A147BUD1-F1
#
_entry.id   AF-A0A147BUD1-F1
#
_cell.length_a   1.000
_cell.length_b   1.000
_cell.length_c   1.000
_cell.angle_alpha   90.00
_cell.angle_beta   90.00
_cell.angle_gamma   90.00
#
_symmetry.space_group_name_H-M   'P 1'
#
loop_
_entity.id
_entity.type
_entity.pdbx_description
1 polymer ?
#
loop_
_entity_poly.entity_id
_entity_poly.type
_entity_poly.pdbx_seq_one_letter_code
_entity_poly.pdbx_strand_id
1 'polypeptide(L)'
;KVRNCRLESLIDLDQSRENVRDQQVRFLNKLIGMGVAGFRFDAAKHMWPEDLKVIYGRMDNLSAEFFAAGTRPLIYQEVIDIRNGEPVTRDQYTGFGRVTEFLYGVRMGSVFRKQDGKQLKDLRNFIESWDLMPSADALSFLSNHDNQRGHGYGGEKVLTFFDARLYKMATAFLLAWPYGLPRITSSYRWQRNVVDGKDINDWVGPPADSNWNIRPVVRQLDGTCGNGWVCEHRWPEISSLVELRKVAGDAPVTRWWDNGGHAIAFGRRGRAFVVINNEDHPVVNLFETDLPPGLYCDVVTGGKGVHGCRGRMFRVSARKTSTIVVDSVWDVPVVALHVEARL
;
A
#
# COMPACT_ATOMS: atom_id res chain seq x y z
N LYS A 1 -4.94 6.12 -30.13
CA LYS A 1 -3.98 4.99 -30.22
C LYS A 1 -3.09 5.05 -28.99
N VAL A 2 -3.11 4.03 -28.13
CA VAL A 2 -2.43 4.06 -26.80
C VAL A 2 -1.09 3.32 -26.81
N ARG A 3 -0.96 2.25 -27.61
CA ARG A 3 0.18 1.31 -27.58
C ARG A 3 1.23 1.45 -28.70
N ASN A 4 0.96 2.30 -29.70
CA ASN A 4 1.80 2.44 -30.90
C ASN A 4 2.18 3.90 -31.16
N CYS A 5 2.16 4.73 -30.12
CA CYS A 5 2.42 6.16 -30.19
C CYS A 5 3.23 6.55 -28.96
N ARG A 6 4.02 7.62 -29.10
CA ARG A 6 4.90 8.10 -28.03
C ARG A 6 4.09 8.64 -26.86
N LEU A 7 4.19 7.99 -25.70
CA LEU A 7 3.74 8.55 -24.42
C LEU A 7 4.59 9.77 -24.10
N GLU A 8 4.01 10.97 -24.07
CA GLU A 8 4.72 12.23 -23.76
C GLU A 8 6.02 12.42 -24.57
N SER A 9 6.02 11.99 -25.83
CA SER A 9 7.19 12.04 -26.74
C SER A 9 8.32 11.04 -26.45
N LEU A 10 8.15 10.13 -25.49
CA LEU A 10 9.06 9.01 -25.26
C LEU A 10 9.11 8.09 -26.48
N ILE A 11 10.32 7.67 -26.88
CA ILE A 11 10.50 6.79 -28.03
C ILE A 11 9.86 5.43 -27.73
N ASP A 12 8.86 5.07 -28.55
CA ASP A 12 8.07 3.86 -28.40
C ASP A 12 8.79 2.67 -29.06
N LEU A 13 9.17 1.67 -28.26
CA LEU A 13 9.86 0.48 -28.75
C LEU A 13 8.85 -0.49 -29.38
N ASP A 14 9.12 -0.91 -30.62
CA ASP A 14 8.29 -1.89 -31.31
C ASP A 14 8.54 -3.31 -30.77
N GLN A 15 7.79 -3.67 -29.74
CA GLN A 15 7.86 -4.98 -29.09
C GLN A 15 7.28 -6.11 -29.94
N SER A 16 6.67 -5.84 -31.10
CA SER A 16 6.30 -6.91 -32.04
C SER A 16 7.53 -7.54 -32.70
N ARG A 17 8.68 -6.83 -32.70
CA ARG A 17 9.93 -7.28 -33.30
C ARG A 17 10.74 -8.15 -32.35
N GLU A 18 11.18 -9.29 -32.87
CA GLU A 18 11.93 -10.28 -32.09
C GLU A 18 13.21 -9.71 -31.46
N ASN A 19 13.98 -8.93 -32.22
CA ASN A 19 15.22 -8.34 -31.72
C ASN A 19 15.00 -7.38 -30.54
N VAL A 20 13.85 -6.71 -30.47
CA VAL A 20 13.48 -5.83 -29.35
C VAL A 20 13.14 -6.66 -28.11
N ARG A 21 12.28 -7.67 -28.24
CA ARG A 21 11.95 -8.58 -27.13
C ARG A 21 13.18 -9.29 -26.59
N ASP A 22 14.05 -9.78 -27.47
CA ASP A 22 15.29 -10.48 -27.07
C ASP A 22 16.21 -9.57 -26.24
N GLN A 23 16.32 -8.29 -26.61
CA GLN A 23 17.12 -7.35 -25.83
C GLN A 23 16.50 -7.09 -24.44
N GLN A 24 15.18 -6.97 -24.36
CA GLN A 24 14.47 -6.82 -23.09
C GLN A 24 14.62 -8.06 -22.21
N VAL A 25 14.42 -9.26 -22.76
CA VAL A 25 14.58 -10.53 -22.03
C VAL A 25 16.02 -10.71 -21.55
N ARG A 26 17.04 -10.44 -22.38
CA ARG A 26 18.45 -10.50 -21.95
C ARG A 26 18.73 -9.60 -20.75
N PHE A 27 18.18 -8.38 -20.75
CA PHE A 27 18.33 -7.46 -19.62
C PHE A 27 17.64 -7.99 -18.35
N LEU A 28 16.40 -8.47 -18.47
CA LEU A 28 15.63 -9.02 -17.35
C LEU A 28 16.31 -10.27 -16.76
N ASN A 29 16.77 -11.19 -17.60
CA ASN A 29 17.46 -12.41 -17.16
C ASN A 29 18.80 -12.11 -16.50
N LYS A 30 19.52 -11.07 -16.96
CA LYS A 30 20.72 -10.58 -16.27
C LYS A 30 20.40 -10.15 -14.82
N LEU A 31 19.29 -9.44 -14.61
CA LEU A 31 18.86 -9.02 -13.28
C LEU A 31 18.38 -10.20 -12.41
N ILE A 32 17.69 -11.16 -13.01
CA ILE A 32 17.31 -12.42 -12.33
C ILE A 32 18.56 -13.17 -11.87
N GLY A 33 19.58 -13.26 -12.71
CA GLY A 33 20.87 -13.86 -12.38
C GLY A 33 21.62 -13.14 -11.25
N MET A 34 21.33 -11.87 -11.00
CA MET A 34 21.84 -11.10 -9.86
C MET A 34 20.99 -11.29 -8.57
N GLY A 35 19.90 -12.04 -8.63
CA GLY A 35 19.04 -12.35 -7.47
C GLY A 35 17.77 -11.50 -7.33
N VAL A 36 17.41 -10.71 -8.35
CA VAL A 36 16.14 -9.95 -8.34
C VAL A 36 14.94 -10.90 -8.33
N ALA A 37 13.99 -10.69 -7.40
CA ALA A 37 12.83 -11.56 -7.21
C ALA A 37 11.63 -11.28 -8.14
N GLY A 38 11.64 -10.15 -8.86
CA GLY A 38 10.49 -9.70 -9.63
C GLY A 38 10.64 -8.28 -10.17
N PHE A 39 9.64 -7.83 -10.93
CA PHE A 39 9.70 -6.62 -11.71
C PHE A 39 8.38 -5.84 -11.68
N ARG A 40 8.51 -4.51 -11.60
CA ARG A 40 7.50 -3.56 -12.06
C ARG A 40 7.67 -3.39 -13.56
N PHE A 41 6.64 -3.67 -14.33
CA PHE A 41 6.58 -3.24 -15.72
C PHE A 41 5.92 -1.86 -15.77
N ASP A 42 6.78 -0.86 -15.96
CA ASP A 42 6.40 0.55 -16.16
C ASP A 42 5.54 0.71 -17.41
N ALA A 43 4.58 1.64 -17.39
CA ALA A 43 3.77 2.00 -18.55
C ALA A 43 3.15 0.79 -19.28
N ALA A 44 2.82 -0.30 -18.57
CA ALA A 44 2.33 -1.54 -19.18
C ALA A 44 1.05 -1.34 -19.99
N LYS A 45 0.23 -0.35 -19.63
CA LYS A 45 -0.92 0.10 -20.43
C LYS A 45 -0.57 0.40 -21.89
N HIS A 46 0.65 0.87 -22.15
CA HIS A 46 1.16 1.26 -23.47
C HIS A 46 1.84 0.10 -24.21
N MET A 47 1.89 -1.10 -23.64
CA MET A 47 2.46 -2.28 -24.28
C MET A 47 1.33 -3.27 -24.65
N TRP A 48 1.49 -4.06 -25.71
CA TRP A 48 0.50 -5.10 -26.03
C TRP A 48 0.61 -6.26 -25.02
N PRO A 49 -0.51 -6.76 -24.44
CA PRO A 49 -0.52 -7.92 -23.57
C PRO A 49 0.15 -9.15 -24.19
N GLU A 50 -0.02 -9.33 -25.50
CA GLU A 50 0.57 -10.44 -26.26
C GLU A 50 2.11 -10.35 -26.26
N ASP A 51 2.65 -9.16 -26.44
CA ASP A 51 4.10 -8.92 -26.42
C ASP A 51 4.67 -9.14 -25.01
N LEU A 52 3.97 -8.65 -23.98
CA LEU A 52 4.35 -8.86 -22.58
C LEU A 52 4.33 -10.34 -22.19
N LYS A 53 3.33 -11.11 -22.62
CA LYS A 53 3.26 -12.57 -22.38
C LYS A 53 4.46 -13.29 -22.99
N VAL A 54 4.90 -12.90 -24.19
CA VAL A 54 6.11 -13.46 -24.81
C VAL A 54 7.34 -13.13 -23.99
N ILE A 55 7.52 -11.87 -23.58
CA ILE A 55 8.66 -11.45 -22.76
C ILE A 55 8.66 -12.22 -21.44
N TYR A 56 7.55 -12.25 -20.71
CA TYR A 56 7.46 -12.92 -19.40
C TYR A 56 7.64 -14.44 -19.52
N GLY A 57 7.16 -15.05 -20.60
CA GLY A 57 7.34 -16.47 -20.87
C GLY A 57 8.81 -16.87 -21.11
N ARG A 58 9.63 -15.94 -21.61
CA ARG A 58 11.06 -16.14 -21.89
C ARG A 58 11.99 -15.75 -20.74
N MET A 59 11.46 -15.14 -19.68
CA MET A 59 12.26 -14.84 -18.50
C MET A 59 12.69 -16.14 -17.82
N ASP A 60 13.88 -16.12 -17.21
CA ASP A 60 14.38 -17.26 -16.44
C ASP A 60 13.57 -17.47 -15.15
N ASN A 61 13.71 -18.64 -14.54
CA ASN A 61 13.30 -18.84 -13.15
C ASN A 61 14.27 -18.09 -12.22
N LEU A 62 13.82 -17.74 -11.03
CA LEU A 62 14.64 -17.10 -10.01
C LEU A 62 15.84 -17.97 -9.60
N SER A 63 16.92 -17.32 -9.18
CA SER A 63 18.14 -17.99 -8.73
C SER A 63 17.85 -19.00 -7.62
N ALA A 64 18.24 -20.26 -7.84
CA ALA A 64 18.09 -21.34 -6.86
C ALA A 64 18.97 -21.16 -5.61
N GLU A 65 19.88 -20.18 -5.62
CA GLU A 65 20.66 -19.79 -4.44
C GLU A 65 19.76 -19.21 -3.33
N PHE A 66 18.74 -18.45 -3.71
CA PHE A 66 17.87 -17.72 -2.77
C PHE A 66 16.42 -18.20 -2.78
N PHE A 67 15.98 -18.85 -3.86
CA PHE A 67 14.60 -19.24 -4.09
C PHE A 67 14.46 -20.73 -4.36
N ALA A 68 13.27 -21.28 -4.13
CA ALA A 68 12.99 -22.68 -4.49
C ALA A 68 13.14 -22.88 -6.02
N ALA A 69 13.67 -24.04 -6.42
CA ALA A 69 13.85 -24.36 -7.83
C ALA A 69 12.53 -24.26 -8.60
N GLY A 70 12.56 -23.62 -9.78
CA GLY A 70 11.37 -23.40 -10.60
C GLY A 70 10.53 -22.18 -10.24
N THR A 71 10.90 -21.40 -9.21
CA THR A 71 10.15 -20.19 -8.84
C THR A 71 10.20 -19.16 -9.96
N ARG A 72 9.04 -18.66 -10.41
CA ARG A 72 8.95 -17.58 -11.40
C ARG A 72 9.09 -16.20 -10.74
N PRO A 73 9.66 -15.19 -11.43
CA PRO A 73 9.71 -13.82 -10.92
C PRO A 73 8.30 -13.26 -10.65
N LEU A 74 8.14 -12.50 -9.57
CA LEU A 74 6.92 -11.72 -9.33
C LEU A 74 6.80 -10.63 -10.40
N ILE A 75 5.67 -10.59 -11.10
CA ILE A 75 5.39 -9.56 -12.09
C ILE A 75 4.23 -8.70 -11.61
N TYR A 76 4.41 -7.39 -11.62
CA TYR A 76 3.29 -6.46 -11.52
C TYR A 76 3.40 -5.34 -12.56
N GLN A 77 2.25 -4.98 -13.11
CA GLN A 77 2.14 -4.15 -14.30
C GLN A 77 1.50 -2.83 -13.93
N GLU A 78 2.11 -1.74 -14.34
CA GLU A 78 1.48 -0.44 -14.23
C GLU A 78 0.45 -0.25 -15.34
N VAL A 79 -0.82 -0.36 -14.96
CA VAL A 79 -1.94 -0.06 -15.83
C VAL A 79 -2.87 0.89 -15.09
N ILE A 80 -2.86 2.17 -15.48
CA ILE A 80 -3.80 3.16 -14.96
C ILE A 80 -5.13 2.96 -15.71
N ASP A 81 -6.03 2.18 -15.15
CA ASP A 81 -7.42 2.06 -15.59
C ASP A 81 -8.33 2.54 -14.45
N ILE A 82 -9.20 3.50 -14.77
CA ILE A 82 -10.06 4.18 -13.81
C ILE A 82 -11.55 3.94 -14.09
N ARG A 83 -11.87 2.94 -14.92
CA ARG A 83 -13.24 2.56 -15.31
C ARG A 83 -14.04 3.71 -15.94
N ASN A 84 -13.37 4.57 -16.70
CA ASN A 84 -13.96 5.73 -17.40
C ASN A 84 -14.33 5.43 -18.87
N GLY A 85 -14.40 4.15 -19.26
CA GLY A 85 -14.74 3.74 -20.63
C GLY A 85 -13.57 3.75 -21.62
N GLU A 86 -12.34 3.87 -21.15
CA GLU A 86 -11.16 3.74 -22.01
C GLU A 86 -11.02 2.33 -22.59
N PRO A 87 -10.56 2.18 -23.85
CA PRO A 87 -10.52 0.89 -24.54
C PRO A 87 -9.43 -0.06 -24.03
N VAL A 88 -8.39 0.46 -23.39
CA VAL A 88 -7.34 -0.34 -22.75
C VAL A 88 -7.67 -0.47 -21.28
N THR A 89 -8.11 -1.66 -20.88
CA THR A 89 -8.51 -1.95 -19.50
C THR A 89 -7.46 -2.76 -18.77
N ARG A 90 -7.44 -2.66 -17.44
CA ARG A 90 -6.56 -3.48 -16.57
C ARG A 90 -6.84 -4.97 -16.70
N ASP A 91 -8.07 -5.36 -17.03
CA ASP A 91 -8.49 -6.75 -17.19
C ASP A 91 -7.79 -7.45 -18.38
N GLN A 92 -7.25 -6.69 -19.33
CA GLN A 92 -6.43 -7.23 -20.42
C GLN A 92 -5.04 -7.69 -19.93
N TYR A 93 -4.65 -7.33 -18.71
CA TYR A 93 -3.35 -7.58 -18.11
C TYR A 93 -3.40 -8.50 -16.88
N THR A 94 -4.58 -8.93 -16.45
CA THR A 94 -4.73 -9.91 -15.35
C THR A 94 -4.46 -11.34 -15.83
N GLY A 95 -4.22 -12.27 -14.90
CA GLY A 95 -3.97 -13.68 -15.20
C GLY A 95 -2.56 -14.04 -15.69
N PHE A 96 -1.69 -13.07 -16.00
CA PHE A 96 -0.26 -13.31 -16.32
C PHE A 96 0.70 -12.38 -15.57
N GLY A 97 0.18 -11.68 -14.57
CA GLY A 97 0.90 -10.77 -13.68
C GLY A 97 -0.11 -10.04 -12.80
N ARG A 98 0.37 -9.45 -11.71
CA ARG A 98 -0.46 -8.50 -10.96
C ARG A 98 -0.58 -7.18 -11.72
N VAL A 99 -1.55 -6.36 -11.36
CA VAL A 99 -1.78 -5.04 -11.94
C VAL A 99 -1.96 -4.02 -10.81
N THR A 100 -1.40 -2.83 -10.99
CA THR A 100 -1.55 -1.70 -10.06
C THR A 100 -3.01 -1.27 -9.94
N GLU A 101 -3.60 -1.37 -8.75
CA GLU A 101 -4.99 -0.96 -8.52
C GLU A 101 -5.07 0.53 -8.13
N PHE A 102 -5.04 1.41 -9.12
CA PHE A 102 -5.05 2.86 -8.90
C PHE A 102 -6.35 3.39 -8.25
N LEU A 103 -7.49 2.72 -8.50
CA LEU A 103 -8.75 3.09 -7.84
C LEU A 103 -8.67 2.92 -6.32
N TYR A 104 -7.92 1.93 -5.83
CA TYR A 104 -7.79 1.67 -4.39
C TYR A 104 -7.29 2.92 -3.65
N GLY A 105 -6.12 3.44 -4.02
CA GLY A 105 -5.49 4.54 -3.30
C GLY A 105 -6.32 5.83 -3.34
N VAL A 106 -6.89 6.15 -4.51
CA VAL A 106 -7.70 7.36 -4.71
C VAL A 106 -9.01 7.30 -3.94
N ARG A 107 -9.70 6.16 -3.97
CA ARG A 107 -10.97 5.98 -3.25
C ARG A 107 -10.77 5.93 -1.73
N MET A 108 -9.70 5.28 -1.26
CA MET A 108 -9.29 5.37 0.15
C MET A 108 -9.00 6.81 0.55
N GLY A 109 -8.31 7.56 -0.31
CA GLY A 109 -8.10 9.00 -0.15
C GLY A 109 -9.40 9.77 0.08
N SER A 110 -10.38 9.64 -0.82
CA SER A 110 -11.70 10.25 -0.66
C SER A 110 -12.37 9.88 0.67
N VAL A 111 -12.34 8.59 1.05
CA VAL A 111 -12.95 8.09 2.29
C VAL A 111 -12.30 8.71 3.54
N PHE A 112 -10.96 8.72 3.62
CA PHE A 112 -10.25 9.23 4.79
C PHE A 112 -10.22 10.76 4.85
N ARG A 113 -10.29 11.45 3.71
CA ARG A 113 -10.48 12.92 3.64
C ARG A 113 -11.92 13.35 3.85
N LYS A 114 -12.88 12.42 3.98
CA LYS A 114 -14.33 12.69 4.07
C LYS A 114 -14.88 13.48 2.87
N GLN A 115 -14.32 13.23 1.68
CA GLN A 115 -14.69 13.89 0.43
C GLN A 115 -15.76 13.09 -0.33
N ASP A 116 -16.48 13.76 -1.23
CA ASP A 116 -17.49 13.15 -2.12
C ASP A 116 -18.58 12.35 -1.37
N GLY A 117 -18.89 12.75 -0.14
CA GLY A 117 -19.84 12.05 0.75
C GLY A 117 -19.38 10.65 1.20
N LYS A 118 -18.10 10.32 1.04
CA LYS A 118 -17.54 9.00 1.40
C LYS A 118 -17.17 8.92 2.88
N GLN A 119 -17.46 7.78 3.49
CA GLN A 119 -17.27 7.55 4.92
C GLN A 119 -16.57 6.21 5.20
N LEU A 120 -16.05 6.00 6.41
CA LEU A 120 -15.37 4.73 6.74
C LEU A 120 -16.32 3.54 6.68
N LYS A 121 -17.61 3.70 7.00
CA LYS A 121 -18.60 2.61 6.88
C LYS A 121 -18.68 2.00 5.47
N ASP A 122 -18.38 2.81 4.44
CA ASP A 122 -18.45 2.38 3.04
C ASP A 122 -17.39 1.31 2.72
N LEU A 123 -16.39 1.15 3.60
CA LEU A 123 -15.33 0.15 3.50
C LEU A 123 -15.78 -1.28 3.84
N ARG A 124 -17.06 -1.51 4.20
CA ARG A 124 -17.55 -2.87 4.45
C ARG A 124 -17.50 -3.77 3.21
N ASN A 125 -17.89 -3.22 2.05
CA ASN A 125 -18.05 -3.93 0.78
C ASN A 125 -17.37 -3.19 -0.39
N PHE A 126 -16.30 -2.44 -0.13
CA PHE A 126 -15.70 -1.51 -1.10
C PHE A 126 -15.13 -2.18 -2.36
N ILE A 127 -14.68 -3.43 -2.26
CA ILE A 127 -14.06 -4.14 -3.39
C ILE A 127 -15.06 -4.25 -4.55
N GLU A 128 -16.27 -4.72 -4.25
CA GLU A 128 -17.34 -4.83 -5.24
C GLU A 128 -17.93 -3.46 -5.59
N SER A 129 -18.21 -2.61 -4.59
CA SER A 129 -18.89 -1.34 -4.82
C SER A 129 -18.04 -0.32 -5.60
N TRP A 130 -16.72 -0.47 -5.59
CA TRP A 130 -15.80 0.35 -6.38
C TRP A 130 -15.36 -0.34 -7.66
N ASP A 131 -15.87 -1.55 -7.95
CA ASP A 131 -15.44 -2.39 -9.06
C ASP A 131 -13.91 -2.47 -9.08
N LEU A 132 -13.32 -3.05 -8.04
CA LEU A 132 -11.89 -3.34 -7.97
C LEU A 132 -11.59 -4.73 -8.56
N MET A 133 -10.35 -4.94 -9.00
CA MET A 133 -9.90 -6.24 -9.49
C MET A 133 -10.01 -7.34 -8.44
N PRO A 134 -10.02 -8.63 -8.83
CA PRO A 134 -9.80 -9.71 -7.90
C PRO A 134 -8.51 -9.50 -7.09
N SER A 135 -8.56 -9.83 -5.79
CA SER A 135 -7.43 -9.65 -4.85
C SER A 135 -6.13 -10.35 -5.32
N ALA A 136 -6.26 -11.48 -6.02
CA ALA A 136 -5.13 -12.23 -6.56
C ALA A 136 -4.39 -11.49 -7.69
N ASP A 137 -5.08 -10.60 -8.41
CA ASP A 137 -4.51 -9.80 -9.49
C ASP A 137 -4.04 -8.42 -9.02
N ALA A 138 -4.56 -7.91 -7.90
CA ALA A 138 -4.29 -6.55 -7.47
C ALA A 138 -2.93 -6.38 -6.76
N LEU A 139 -2.22 -5.30 -7.11
CA LEU A 139 -1.21 -4.65 -6.27
C LEU A 139 -1.82 -3.36 -5.72
N SER A 140 -2.06 -3.31 -4.40
CA SER A 140 -2.72 -2.20 -3.71
C SER A 140 -1.70 -1.24 -3.09
N PHE A 141 -1.97 0.06 -3.15
CA PHE A 141 -1.14 1.12 -2.54
C PHE A 141 -1.98 2.39 -2.34
N LEU A 142 -1.60 3.22 -1.37
CA LEU A 142 -2.26 4.52 -1.15
C LEU A 142 -1.77 5.60 -2.10
N SER A 143 -0.46 5.60 -2.36
CA SER A 143 0.22 6.47 -3.30
C SER A 143 1.40 5.74 -3.94
N ASN A 144 1.85 6.17 -5.11
CA ASN A 144 3.10 5.77 -5.73
C ASN A 144 4.02 7.00 -5.84
N HIS A 145 5.10 6.89 -6.61
CA HIS A 145 6.05 7.97 -6.79
C HIS A 145 5.50 9.11 -7.68
N ASP A 146 4.62 8.81 -8.65
CA ASP A 146 3.99 9.82 -9.50
C ASP A 146 2.89 10.58 -8.76
N ASN A 147 1.88 9.86 -8.26
CA ASN A 147 0.65 10.47 -7.79
C ASN A 147 0.78 11.17 -6.44
N GLN A 148 1.85 10.90 -5.68
CA GLN A 148 2.19 11.71 -4.50
C GLN A 148 2.68 13.13 -4.85
N ARG A 149 3.01 13.37 -6.13
CA ARG A 149 3.40 14.67 -6.69
C ARG A 149 2.29 15.32 -7.52
N GLY A 150 1.14 14.66 -7.63
CA GLY A 150 0.06 15.07 -8.52
C GLY A 150 0.23 14.59 -9.97
N HIS A 151 1.23 13.77 -10.27
CA HIS A 151 1.38 13.13 -11.58
C HIS A 151 0.52 11.86 -11.67
N GLY A 152 -0.10 11.60 -12.81
CA GLY A 152 -0.98 10.44 -12.98
C GLY A 152 -2.36 10.60 -12.32
N TYR A 153 -2.94 9.49 -11.85
CA TYR A 153 -4.33 9.48 -11.37
C TYR A 153 -4.48 9.76 -9.87
N GLY A 154 -5.41 10.64 -9.54
CA GLY A 154 -5.94 10.84 -8.19
C GLY A 154 -5.92 12.29 -7.68
N GLY A 155 -4.96 13.10 -8.13
CA GLY A 155 -4.82 14.49 -7.70
C GLY A 155 -4.81 14.64 -6.17
N GLU A 156 -5.52 15.64 -5.66
CA GLU A 156 -5.59 15.97 -4.22
C GLU A 156 -6.15 14.84 -3.33
N LYS A 157 -6.86 13.86 -3.92
CA LYS A 157 -7.40 12.72 -3.18
C LYS A 157 -6.28 11.82 -2.66
N VAL A 158 -5.15 11.75 -3.36
CA VAL A 158 -4.04 10.89 -2.98
C VAL A 158 -3.52 11.27 -1.60
N LEU A 159 -3.43 10.28 -0.70
CA LEU A 159 -2.81 10.46 0.61
C LEU A 159 -1.31 10.23 0.52
N THR A 160 -0.54 11.12 1.11
CA THR A 160 0.93 11.09 1.08
C THR A 160 1.51 11.29 2.48
N PHE A 161 2.83 11.23 2.61
CA PHE A 161 3.48 11.59 3.87
C PHE A 161 3.26 13.06 4.29
N PHE A 162 2.88 13.96 3.37
CA PHE A 162 2.47 15.32 3.74
C PHE A 162 1.15 15.32 4.52
N ASP A 163 0.35 14.26 4.42
CA ASP A 163 -0.91 14.04 5.13
C ASP A 163 -0.73 13.00 6.25
N ALA A 164 0.39 13.05 6.97
CA ALA A 164 0.90 11.97 7.81
C ALA A 164 -0.14 11.29 8.72
N ARG A 165 -1.03 12.06 9.36
CA ARG A 165 -2.09 11.50 10.22
C ARG A 165 -3.06 10.61 9.45
N LEU A 166 -3.64 11.13 8.36
CA LEU A 166 -4.57 10.36 7.51
C LEU A 166 -3.85 9.22 6.78
N TYR A 167 -2.61 9.44 6.33
CA TYR A 167 -1.81 8.41 5.68
C TYR A 167 -1.54 7.21 6.60
N LYS A 168 -1.20 7.45 7.88
CA LYS A 168 -1.03 6.39 8.88
C LYS A 168 -2.34 5.61 9.11
N MET A 169 -3.47 6.30 9.22
CA MET A 169 -4.79 5.66 9.39
C MET A 169 -5.18 4.81 8.18
N ALA A 170 -5.01 5.34 6.96
CA ALA A 170 -5.28 4.61 5.73
C ALA A 170 -4.31 3.43 5.54
N THR A 171 -3.06 3.55 5.99
CA THR A 171 -2.07 2.47 5.96
C THR A 171 -2.46 1.35 6.93
N ALA A 172 -3.03 1.70 8.09
CA ALA A 172 -3.60 0.71 9.00
C ALA A 172 -4.70 -0.12 8.33
N PHE A 173 -5.60 0.52 7.57
CA PHE A 173 -6.61 -0.21 6.80
C PHE A 173 -5.97 -1.07 5.70
N LEU A 174 -5.04 -0.52 4.90
CA LEU A 174 -4.32 -1.24 3.84
C LEU A 174 -3.64 -2.53 4.35
N LEU A 175 -3.02 -2.47 5.53
CA LEU A 175 -2.28 -3.60 6.09
C LEU A 175 -3.17 -4.54 6.93
N ALA A 176 -4.29 -4.07 7.43
CA ALA A 176 -5.24 -4.91 8.16
C ALA A 176 -6.18 -5.68 7.22
N TRP A 177 -6.58 -5.10 6.09
CA TRP A 177 -7.54 -5.69 5.17
C TRP A 177 -6.87 -6.69 4.19
N PRO A 178 -7.45 -7.87 3.90
CA PRO A 178 -6.84 -8.90 3.05
C PRO A 178 -7.02 -8.66 1.53
N TYR A 179 -6.92 -7.42 1.06
CA TYR A 179 -7.08 -7.10 -0.37
C TYR A 179 -5.74 -6.78 -1.05
N GLY A 180 -5.46 -7.50 -2.13
CA GLY A 180 -4.29 -7.31 -2.96
C GLY A 180 -2.98 -7.65 -2.27
N LEU A 181 -1.90 -7.43 -3.01
CA LEU A 181 -0.55 -7.35 -2.48
C LEU A 181 -0.25 -5.89 -2.11
N PRO A 182 -0.20 -5.53 -0.82
CA PRO A 182 0.02 -4.15 -0.41
C PRO A 182 1.46 -3.72 -0.65
N ARG A 183 1.64 -2.53 -1.23
CA ARG A 183 2.92 -1.83 -1.34
C ARG A 183 2.90 -0.55 -0.52
N ILE A 184 3.89 -0.40 0.35
CA ILE A 184 4.13 0.83 1.12
C ILE A 184 5.11 1.69 0.33
N THR A 185 4.79 2.96 0.19
CA THR A 185 5.70 3.93 -0.43
C THR A 185 6.65 4.47 0.62
N SER A 186 7.92 4.64 0.23
CA SER A 186 8.94 5.27 1.05
C SER A 186 9.57 6.39 0.25
N SER A 187 9.41 7.63 0.73
CA SER A 187 9.68 8.84 -0.03
C SER A 187 10.91 9.60 0.48
N TYR A 188 11.22 10.67 -0.23
CA TYR A 188 12.06 11.77 0.22
C TYR A 188 11.24 13.06 0.24
N ARG A 189 11.68 14.03 1.02
CA ARG A 189 11.10 15.38 1.07
C ARG A 189 11.67 16.23 -0.05
N TRP A 190 10.81 17.02 -0.65
CA TRP A 190 11.17 18.15 -1.51
C TRP A 190 10.44 19.40 -1.02
N GLN A 191 10.86 20.57 -1.50
CA GLN A 191 10.18 21.84 -1.20
C GLN A 191 8.89 21.95 -2.00
N ARG A 192 7.86 21.20 -1.63
CA ARG A 192 6.55 21.23 -2.29
C ARG A 192 5.99 22.65 -2.30
N ASN A 193 5.60 23.14 -3.48
CA ASN A 193 5.04 24.48 -3.67
C ASN A 193 3.84 24.44 -4.61
N VAL A 194 2.63 24.40 -4.06
CA VAL A 194 1.39 24.29 -4.84
C VAL A 194 0.91 25.68 -5.25
N VAL A 195 0.88 25.92 -6.55
CA VAL A 195 0.33 27.13 -7.20
C VAL A 195 -0.77 26.69 -8.15
N ASP A 196 -1.96 27.25 -8.02
CA ASP A 196 -3.14 26.92 -8.83
C ASP A 196 -3.44 25.41 -8.93
N GLY A 197 -3.29 24.70 -7.80
CA GLY A 197 -3.56 23.26 -7.72
C GLY A 197 -2.45 22.35 -8.27
N LYS A 198 -1.33 22.91 -8.74
CA LYS A 198 -0.16 22.15 -9.20
C LYS A 198 1.07 22.45 -8.36
N ASP A 199 1.79 21.41 -7.95
CA ASP A 199 3.12 21.59 -7.36
C ASP A 199 4.13 22.01 -8.43
N ILE A 200 4.62 23.25 -8.37
CA ILE A 200 5.61 23.76 -9.33
C ILE A 200 7.03 23.20 -9.10
N ASN A 201 7.22 22.45 -8.00
CA ASN A 201 8.46 21.76 -7.64
C ASN A 201 8.31 20.22 -7.70
N ASP A 202 7.30 19.72 -8.42
CA ASP A 202 7.01 18.29 -8.60
C ASP A 202 8.14 17.51 -9.30
N TRP A 203 9.02 18.19 -10.01
CA TRP A 203 10.17 17.65 -10.75
C TRP A 203 11.41 17.37 -9.89
N VAL A 204 11.44 17.81 -8.63
CA VAL A 204 12.64 17.76 -7.80
C VAL A 204 13.06 16.31 -7.50
N GLY A 205 14.32 16.00 -7.84
CA GLY A 205 14.95 14.69 -7.62
C GLY A 205 15.23 14.36 -6.15
N PRO A 206 15.85 13.20 -5.87
CA PRO A 206 16.17 12.79 -4.50
C PRO A 206 17.16 13.75 -3.82
N PRO A 207 17.29 13.71 -2.48
CA PRO A 207 18.22 14.55 -1.74
C PRO A 207 19.65 14.34 -2.25
N ALA A 208 20.27 15.42 -2.73
CA ALA A 208 21.61 15.39 -3.30
C ALA A 208 22.57 16.38 -2.60
N ASP A 209 23.86 16.13 -2.69
CA ASP A 209 24.90 17.10 -2.32
C ASP A 209 25.12 18.15 -3.43
N SER A 210 26.05 19.09 -3.23
CA SER A 210 26.37 20.13 -4.22
C SER A 210 26.98 19.58 -5.52
N ASN A 211 27.42 18.32 -5.52
CA ASN A 211 28.00 17.63 -6.67
C ASN A 211 27.00 16.67 -7.33
N TRP A 212 25.71 16.75 -6.96
CA TRP A 212 24.64 15.88 -7.46
C TRP A 212 24.77 14.40 -7.07
N ASN A 213 25.59 14.06 -6.06
CA ASN A 213 25.56 12.71 -5.50
C ASN A 213 24.34 12.56 -4.58
N ILE A 214 23.65 11.42 -4.69
CA ILE A 214 22.52 11.10 -3.81
C ILE A 214 23.04 10.97 -2.38
N ARG A 215 22.45 11.72 -1.45
CA ARG A 215 22.82 11.66 -0.03
C ARG A 215 22.42 10.31 0.57
N PRO A 216 23.27 9.71 1.43
CA PRO A 216 22.96 8.44 2.05
C PRO A 216 21.74 8.56 2.98
N VAL A 217 20.99 7.48 3.12
CA VAL A 217 19.96 7.35 4.16
C VAL A 217 20.68 7.18 5.50
N VAL A 218 20.46 8.11 6.43
CA VAL A 218 21.04 8.05 7.79
C VAL A 218 19.95 7.68 8.77
N ARG A 219 20.20 6.71 9.65
CA ARG A 219 19.27 6.34 10.72
C ARG A 219 19.51 7.23 11.94
N GLN A 220 18.46 7.88 12.41
CA GLN A 220 18.48 8.68 13.63
C GLN A 220 18.23 7.82 14.88
N LEU A 221 18.56 8.36 16.06
CA LEU A 221 18.40 7.66 17.35
C LEU A 221 16.94 7.32 17.67
N ASP A 222 16.00 8.18 17.23
CA ASP A 222 14.56 7.97 17.36
C ASP A 222 13.99 6.94 16.34
N GLY A 223 14.85 6.35 15.50
CA GLY A 223 14.48 5.38 14.48
C GLY A 223 14.02 5.99 13.15
N THR A 224 13.92 7.32 13.04
CA THR A 224 13.59 8.02 11.80
C THR A 224 14.80 8.11 10.85
N CYS A 225 14.59 8.71 9.69
CA CYS A 225 15.65 8.93 8.69
C CYS A 225 16.07 10.41 8.60
N GLY A 226 17.37 10.62 8.40
CA GLY A 226 17.97 11.93 8.11
C GLY A 226 18.13 12.20 6.61
N ASN A 227 18.84 13.29 6.27
CA ASN A 227 19.18 13.68 4.90
C ASN A 227 17.98 13.87 3.94
N GLY A 228 16.82 14.26 4.47
CA GLY A 228 15.63 14.51 3.66
C GLY A 228 14.85 13.24 3.28
N TRP A 229 15.29 12.06 3.71
CA TRP A 229 14.54 10.81 3.52
C TRP A 229 13.37 10.74 4.51
N VAL A 230 12.17 10.41 4.02
CA VAL A 230 10.95 10.34 4.85
C VAL A 230 10.87 9.02 5.61
N CYS A 231 11.18 7.92 4.92
CA CYS A 231 11.16 6.57 5.46
C CYS A 231 9.85 6.19 6.17
N GLU A 232 8.71 6.34 5.49
CA GLU A 232 7.38 5.95 6.01
C GLU A 232 7.36 4.51 6.52
N HIS A 233 8.08 3.61 5.84
CA HIS A 233 8.25 2.21 6.24
C HIS A 233 8.90 2.00 7.62
N ARG A 234 9.54 3.04 8.20
CA ARG A 234 10.15 3.03 9.53
C ARG A 234 9.32 3.73 10.59
N TRP A 235 8.23 4.39 10.22
CA TRP A 235 7.35 4.99 11.21
C TRP A 235 6.86 3.86 12.15
N PRO A 236 6.97 4.03 13.48
CA PRO A 236 6.65 2.96 14.43
C PRO A 236 5.26 2.37 14.19
N GLU A 237 4.29 3.21 13.82
CA GLU A 237 2.93 2.81 13.54
C GLU A 237 2.87 1.94 12.27
N ILE A 238 3.53 2.34 11.18
CA ILE A 238 3.52 1.61 9.90
C ILE A 238 4.30 0.30 10.00
N SER A 239 5.50 0.32 10.58
CA SER A 239 6.34 -0.88 10.73
C SER A 239 5.64 -1.97 11.53
N SER A 240 4.97 -1.59 12.64
CA SER A 240 4.20 -2.54 13.45
C SER A 240 2.96 -3.07 12.73
N LEU A 241 2.35 -2.28 11.84
CA LEU A 241 1.24 -2.73 11.01
C LEU A 241 1.67 -3.72 9.91
N VAL A 242 2.92 -3.68 9.45
CA VAL A 242 3.47 -4.72 8.55
C VAL A 242 3.49 -6.07 9.27
N GLU A 243 3.89 -6.08 10.54
CA GLU A 243 3.84 -7.28 11.38
C GLU A 243 2.40 -7.76 11.59
N LEU A 244 1.45 -6.84 11.82
CA LEU A 244 0.02 -7.18 11.85
C LEU A 244 -0.44 -7.88 10.56
N ARG A 245 -0.07 -7.39 9.37
CA ARG A 245 -0.42 -8.03 8.08
C ARG A 245 0.13 -9.45 8.02
N LYS A 246 1.38 -9.65 8.46
CA LYS A 246 2.06 -10.95 8.50
C LYS A 246 1.35 -11.92 9.45
N VAL A 247 1.04 -11.49 10.67
CA VAL A 247 0.37 -12.31 11.69
C VAL A 247 -1.06 -12.67 11.28
N ALA A 248 -1.77 -11.72 10.66
CA ALA A 248 -3.11 -11.96 10.14
C ALA A 248 -3.14 -12.93 8.95
N GLY A 249 -2.10 -12.93 8.10
CA GLY A 249 -1.99 -13.80 6.93
C GLY A 249 -3.23 -13.73 6.05
N ASP A 250 -3.82 -14.89 5.75
CA ASP A 250 -5.05 -15.04 4.95
C ASP A 250 -6.32 -15.18 5.80
N ALA A 251 -6.25 -14.92 7.11
CA ALA A 251 -7.43 -15.03 7.96
C ALA A 251 -8.58 -14.14 7.43
N PRO A 252 -9.81 -14.62 7.31
CA PRO A 252 -10.90 -13.82 6.77
C PRO A 252 -11.24 -12.63 7.68
N VAL A 253 -11.82 -11.59 7.10
CA VAL A 253 -12.41 -10.49 7.87
C VAL A 253 -13.62 -11.01 8.64
N THR A 254 -13.74 -10.63 9.91
CA THR A 254 -14.88 -10.95 10.77
C THR A 254 -15.27 -9.73 11.61
N ARG A 255 -16.40 -9.81 12.31
CA ARG A 255 -16.80 -8.81 13.34
C ARG A 255 -16.75 -7.37 12.84
N TRP A 256 -17.20 -7.15 11.61
CA TRP A 256 -17.36 -5.80 11.11
C TRP A 256 -18.33 -5.02 12.00
N TRP A 257 -17.91 -3.85 12.42
CA TRP A 257 -18.70 -2.85 13.12
C TRP A 257 -18.43 -1.49 12.50
N ASP A 258 -19.46 -0.66 12.43
CA ASP A 258 -19.37 0.75 12.11
C ASP A 258 -20.42 1.53 12.93
N ASN A 259 -20.18 2.82 13.13
CA ASN A 259 -21.11 3.71 13.82
C ASN A 259 -22.09 4.43 12.87
N GLY A 260 -22.21 3.98 11.63
CA GLY A 260 -22.96 4.71 10.59
C GLY A 260 -22.22 5.93 10.01
N GLY A 261 -20.95 6.14 10.34
CA GLY A 261 -20.13 7.26 9.86
C GLY A 261 -18.65 6.91 9.64
N HIS A 262 -17.78 7.63 10.35
CA HIS A 262 -16.33 7.60 10.21
C HIS A 262 -15.63 6.84 11.35
N ALA A 263 -16.30 5.92 12.03
CA ALA A 263 -15.65 4.94 12.90
C ALA A 263 -15.99 3.52 12.49
N ILE A 264 -14.97 2.67 12.38
CA ILE A 264 -15.10 1.25 12.02
C ILE A 264 -14.23 0.36 12.90
N ALA A 265 -14.62 -0.90 13.00
CA ALA A 265 -13.81 -1.95 13.58
C ALA A 265 -14.02 -3.26 12.82
N PHE A 266 -12.98 -4.10 12.77
CA PHE A 266 -13.09 -5.44 12.22
C PHE A 266 -11.98 -6.35 12.74
N GLY A 267 -12.27 -7.65 12.78
CA GLY A 267 -11.34 -8.71 13.07
C GLY A 267 -10.72 -9.32 11.82
N ARG A 268 -9.54 -9.91 12.00
CA ARG A 268 -8.98 -10.96 11.14
C ARG A 268 -9.05 -12.23 11.96
N ARG A 269 -9.97 -13.14 11.59
CA ARG A 269 -10.49 -14.23 12.44
C ARG A 269 -9.42 -14.85 13.36
N GLY A 270 -9.53 -14.59 14.66
CA GLY A 270 -8.67 -15.16 15.69
C GLY A 270 -7.19 -14.76 15.62
N ARG A 271 -6.81 -13.79 14.78
CA ARG A 271 -5.44 -13.36 14.53
C ARG A 271 -5.19 -11.90 14.88
N ALA A 272 -6.08 -11.00 14.46
CA ALA A 272 -5.94 -9.57 14.69
C ALA A 272 -7.31 -8.88 14.86
N PHE A 273 -7.32 -7.69 15.45
CA PHE A 273 -8.49 -6.83 15.56
C PHE A 273 -8.06 -5.37 15.44
N VAL A 274 -8.78 -4.58 14.65
CA VAL A 274 -8.46 -3.19 14.35
C VAL A 274 -9.68 -2.31 14.56
N VAL A 275 -9.48 -1.14 15.17
CA VAL A 275 -10.46 -0.07 15.31
C VAL A 275 -9.86 1.21 14.74
N ILE A 276 -10.59 1.90 13.87
CA ILE A 276 -10.20 3.18 13.27
C ILE A 276 -11.28 4.20 13.59
N ASN A 277 -10.89 5.32 14.21
CA ASN A 277 -11.79 6.43 14.50
C ASN A 277 -11.36 7.68 13.71
N ASN A 278 -12.08 7.99 12.64
CA ASN A 278 -11.92 9.26 11.92
C ASN A 278 -13.07 10.24 12.22
N GLU A 279 -13.78 10.06 13.33
CA GLU A 279 -14.70 11.07 13.86
C GLU A 279 -13.95 12.20 14.56
N ASP A 280 -14.69 13.25 14.86
CA ASP A 280 -14.28 14.44 15.59
C ASP A 280 -14.52 14.32 17.11
N HIS A 281 -15.01 13.16 17.57
CA HIS A 281 -15.22 12.82 18.98
C HIS A 281 -14.64 11.43 19.32
N PRO A 282 -14.39 11.15 20.63
CA PRO A 282 -13.93 9.84 21.06
C PRO A 282 -14.97 8.75 20.79
N VAL A 283 -14.51 7.57 20.38
CA VAL A 283 -15.33 6.36 20.24
C VAL A 283 -14.99 5.41 21.36
N VAL A 284 -16.00 5.01 22.14
CA VAL A 284 -15.87 3.98 23.18
C VAL A 284 -16.95 2.95 22.93
N ASN A 285 -16.56 1.68 22.76
CA ASN A 285 -17.52 0.60 22.56
C ASN A 285 -16.99 -0.74 23.11
N LEU A 286 -17.91 -1.67 23.36
CA LEU A 286 -17.61 -3.07 23.61
C LEU A 286 -17.60 -3.82 22.28
N PHE A 287 -16.41 -4.21 21.82
CA PHE A 287 -16.23 -4.89 20.55
C PHE A 287 -16.14 -6.40 20.72
N GLU A 288 -16.75 -7.15 19.80
CA GLU A 288 -16.46 -8.57 19.60
C GLU A 288 -15.20 -8.72 18.75
N THR A 289 -14.13 -9.29 19.32
CA THR A 289 -12.80 -9.25 18.68
C THR A 289 -12.40 -10.53 17.95
N ASP A 290 -13.05 -11.65 18.26
CA ASP A 290 -12.61 -13.02 17.96
C ASP A 290 -11.21 -13.43 18.50
N LEU A 291 -10.48 -12.53 19.15
CA LEU A 291 -9.18 -12.82 19.72
C LEU A 291 -9.29 -13.74 20.95
N PRO A 292 -8.28 -14.59 21.21
CA PRO A 292 -8.18 -15.33 22.46
C PRO A 292 -8.18 -14.39 23.69
N PRO A 293 -8.76 -14.81 24.84
CA PRO A 293 -8.75 -13.99 26.06
C PRO A 293 -7.34 -13.67 26.51
N GLY A 294 -7.05 -12.43 26.93
CA GLY A 294 -5.71 -12.02 27.31
C GLY A 294 -5.53 -10.51 27.35
N LEU A 295 -4.36 -10.06 27.77
CA LEU A 295 -3.96 -8.66 27.71
C LEU A 295 -3.14 -8.43 26.44
N TYR A 296 -3.55 -7.49 25.60
CA TYR A 296 -2.93 -7.21 24.31
C TYR A 296 -2.33 -5.83 24.32
N CYS A 297 -1.12 -5.72 23.76
CA CYS A 297 -0.49 -4.44 23.50
C CYS A 297 -0.98 -3.87 22.17
N ASP A 298 -1.34 -2.60 22.17
CA ASP A 298 -1.67 -1.88 20.95
C ASP A 298 -0.39 -1.61 20.14
N VAL A 299 -0.34 -2.16 18.93
CA VAL A 299 0.87 -2.09 18.10
C VAL A 299 1.06 -0.72 17.47
N VAL A 300 0.01 0.09 17.36
CA VAL A 300 0.11 1.48 16.87
C VAL A 300 0.89 2.35 17.86
N THR A 301 0.80 2.07 19.15
CA THR A 301 1.51 2.84 20.20
C THR A 301 2.78 2.16 20.72
N GLY A 302 3.30 1.16 20.00
CA GLY A 302 4.61 0.57 20.27
C GLY A 302 4.60 -0.92 20.62
N GLY A 303 3.43 -1.54 20.77
CA GLY A 303 3.29 -3.00 20.87
C GLY A 303 3.95 -3.62 22.10
N LYS A 304 4.33 -4.90 21.97
CA LYS A 304 4.92 -5.72 23.04
C LYS A 304 6.43 -5.45 23.17
N GLY A 305 6.86 -5.05 24.36
CA GLY A 305 8.26 -4.92 24.75
C GLY A 305 8.69 -6.00 25.76
N VAL A 306 9.95 -5.91 26.21
CA VAL A 306 10.57 -6.88 27.14
C VAL A 306 9.83 -6.95 28.48
N HIS A 307 9.34 -5.82 28.99
CA HIS A 307 8.71 -5.69 30.30
C HIS A 307 7.17 -5.50 30.25
N GLY A 308 6.54 -5.75 29.09
CA GLY A 308 5.11 -5.52 28.87
C GLY A 308 4.84 -4.60 27.68
N CYS A 309 3.66 -3.98 27.66
CA CYS A 309 3.28 -3.08 26.56
C CYS A 309 4.03 -1.76 26.64
N ARG A 310 4.59 -1.30 25.51
CA ARG A 310 5.26 0.01 25.40
C ARG A 310 4.26 1.17 25.29
N GLY A 311 3.04 0.88 24.87
CA GLY A 311 1.96 1.85 24.70
C GLY A 311 0.68 1.39 25.38
N ARG A 312 -0.45 1.64 24.71
CA ARG A 312 -1.77 1.28 25.22
C ARG A 312 -1.92 -0.25 25.30
N MET A 313 -2.81 -0.68 26.19
CA MET A 313 -3.14 -2.10 26.35
C MET A 313 -4.64 -2.30 26.51
N PHE A 314 -5.13 -3.43 26.01
CA PHE A 314 -6.55 -3.76 26.02
C PHE A 314 -6.74 -5.21 26.44
N ARG A 315 -7.74 -5.45 27.30
CA ARG A 315 -8.05 -6.80 27.80
C ARG A 315 -9.18 -7.41 26.98
N VAL A 316 -8.88 -8.52 26.33
CA VAL A 316 -9.88 -9.39 25.71
C VAL A 316 -10.41 -10.35 26.77
N SER A 317 -11.72 -10.32 26.99
CA SER A 317 -12.44 -11.13 27.98
C SER A 317 -12.54 -12.60 27.56
N ALA A 318 -12.99 -13.47 28.48
CA ALA A 318 -13.30 -14.87 28.18
C ALA A 318 -14.36 -15.02 27.05
N ARG A 319 -15.23 -14.01 26.88
CA ARG A 319 -16.24 -13.96 25.81
C ARG A 319 -15.68 -13.40 24.49
N LYS A 320 -14.36 -13.21 24.39
CA LYS A 320 -13.66 -12.62 23.23
C LYS A 320 -14.10 -11.18 22.91
N THR A 321 -14.56 -10.46 23.92
CA THR A 321 -14.93 -9.05 23.81
C THR A 321 -13.90 -8.14 24.47
N SER A 322 -13.76 -6.91 24.00
CA SER A 322 -12.89 -5.89 24.61
C SER A 322 -13.58 -4.53 24.56
N THR A 323 -13.59 -3.81 25.69
CA THR A 323 -13.93 -2.38 25.68
C THR A 323 -12.72 -1.62 25.16
N ILE A 324 -12.89 -0.89 24.07
CA ILE A 324 -11.81 -0.12 23.43
C ILE A 324 -12.27 1.33 23.32
N VAL A 325 -11.40 2.24 23.74
CA VAL A 325 -11.50 3.67 23.47
C VAL A 325 -10.57 4.01 22.32
N VAL A 326 -11.05 4.82 21.38
CA VAL A 326 -10.23 5.46 20.36
C VAL A 326 -10.55 6.95 20.35
N ASP A 327 -9.65 7.76 20.89
CA ASP A 327 -9.83 9.20 20.98
C ASP A 327 -9.52 9.88 19.63
N SER A 328 -10.38 10.81 19.21
CA SER A 328 -10.19 11.58 17.99
C SER A 328 -8.97 12.51 18.10
N VAL A 329 -8.53 12.91 19.31
CA VAL A 329 -7.38 13.82 19.46
C VAL A 329 -6.03 13.12 19.36
N TRP A 330 -5.99 11.79 19.25
CA TRP A 330 -4.73 11.06 19.11
C TRP A 330 -4.00 11.38 17.79
N ASP A 331 -2.66 11.33 17.84
CA ASP A 331 -1.81 11.47 16.64
C ASP A 331 -2.16 10.46 15.55
N VAL A 332 -2.52 9.24 15.98
CA VAL A 332 -3.09 8.18 15.14
C VAL A 332 -4.28 7.57 15.86
N PRO A 333 -5.51 7.96 15.52
CA PRO A 333 -6.76 7.41 16.05
C PRO A 333 -7.06 5.97 15.58
N VAL A 334 -6.13 5.07 15.84
CA VAL A 334 -6.23 3.66 15.49
C VAL A 334 -5.78 2.83 16.69
N VAL A 335 -6.49 1.74 16.96
CA VAL A 335 -6.03 0.66 17.82
C VAL A 335 -5.88 -0.58 16.96
N ALA A 336 -4.76 -1.28 17.09
CA ALA A 336 -4.52 -2.52 16.38
C ALA A 336 -3.91 -3.57 17.31
N LEU A 337 -4.58 -4.71 17.41
CA LEU A 337 -4.22 -5.84 18.28
C LEU A 337 -3.96 -7.06 17.40
N HIS A 338 -2.98 -7.89 17.76
CA HIS A 338 -2.81 -9.22 17.15
C HIS A 338 -2.29 -10.26 18.15
N VAL A 339 -2.42 -11.53 17.83
CA VAL A 339 -2.11 -12.66 18.73
C VAL A 339 -0.67 -12.67 19.24
N GLU A 340 0.30 -12.25 18.43
CA GLU A 340 1.71 -12.16 18.86
C GLU A 340 2.01 -10.95 19.77
N ALA A 341 1.10 -9.96 19.84
CA ALA A 341 1.18 -8.81 20.76
C ALA A 341 0.46 -9.07 22.10
N ARG A 342 0.03 -10.30 22.36
CA ARG A 342 -0.57 -10.73 23.63
C ARG A 342 0.53 -10.96 24.68
N LEU A 343 0.28 -10.52 25.92
CA LEU A 343 1.12 -10.78 27.10
C LEU A 343 0.89 -12.17 27.68
#